data_AF-A0A6M2CIK1-F1
#
_entry.id   AF-A0A6M2CIK1-F1
#
_cell.length_a   1.000
_cell.length_b   1.000
_cell.length_c   1.000
_cell.angle_alpha   90.00
_cell.angle_beta   90.00
_cell.angle_gamma   90.00
#
_symmetry.space_group_name_H-M   'P 1'
#
loop_
_entity.id
_entity.type
_entity.pdbx_description
1 polymer ?
#
loop_
_entity_poly.entity_id
_entity_poly.type
_entity_poly.pdbx_seq_one_letter_code
_entity_poly.pdbx_strand_id
1 'polypeptide(L)'
;FKNKDSCLEPGEMAALHEKIRTLASSKAGPFLFDSIKHEIEVCLTAFLRKLQVVPRNKLLDSLSSEWENLFRHVLPTLDMILYVVKGKGSMTVRQAFLVVFRDAVVTKLDLEDLINEETRHEVPEGIRHMLLILYNVSDSYPPSKTKLKLEGLLARLLVPFLGFQGLYEGTPEPTVKSAEPEVAARRKSADGVPLPRKLSRPMSSQPRQIETLHELFLTALRKQPDF
;
A
#
# COMPACT_ATOMS: atom_id res chain seq x y z
N PHE A 1 -8.59 -4.48 -23.03
CA PHE A 1 -9.18 -3.16 -23.32
C PHE A 1 -8.49 -2.58 -24.55
N LYS A 2 -9.01 -2.84 -25.75
CA LYS A 2 -8.51 -2.25 -27.00
C LYS A 2 -9.69 -1.58 -27.72
N ASN A 3 -9.45 -0.34 -28.14
CA ASN A 3 -10.22 0.47 -29.09
C ASN A 3 -11.63 0.94 -28.70
N LYS A 4 -11.65 2.05 -27.96
CA LYS A 4 -12.40 3.26 -28.33
C LYS A 4 -11.74 4.41 -27.58
N ASP A 5 -10.98 5.25 -28.29
CA ASP A 5 -10.63 6.58 -27.79
C ASP A 5 -11.92 7.41 -27.83
N SER A 6 -12.83 7.14 -26.88
CA SER A 6 -13.96 8.01 -26.62
C SER A 6 -13.39 9.26 -25.95
N CYS A 7 -13.15 10.28 -26.78
CA CYS A 7 -12.85 11.60 -26.30
C CYS A 7 -14.03 12.06 -25.44
N LEU A 8 -13.76 12.57 -24.24
CA LEU A 8 -14.80 13.14 -23.39
C LEU A 8 -15.35 14.40 -24.08
N GLU A 9 -16.67 14.54 -24.09
CA GLU A 9 -17.28 15.77 -24.59
C GLU A 9 -16.89 16.95 -23.68
N PRO A 10 -16.83 18.19 -24.22
CA PRO A 10 -16.46 19.37 -23.45
C PRO A 10 -17.33 19.51 -22.18
N GLY A 11 -16.69 19.52 -21.02
CA GLY A 11 -17.36 19.72 -19.73
C GLY A 11 -17.93 18.45 -19.07
N GLU A 12 -17.88 17.27 -19.71
CA GLU A 12 -18.34 16.02 -19.09
C GLU A 12 -17.61 15.70 -17.79
N MET A 13 -16.29 15.88 -17.79
CA MET A 13 -15.48 15.67 -16.59
C MET A 13 -15.86 16.62 -15.46
N ALA A 14 -16.12 17.89 -15.79
CA ALA A 14 -16.52 18.90 -14.81
C ALA A 14 -17.90 18.56 -14.23
N ALA A 15 -18.85 18.13 -15.08
CA ALA A 15 -20.16 17.67 -14.65
C ALA A 15 -20.06 16.43 -13.74
N LEU A 16 -19.16 15.49 -14.06
CA LEU A 16 -18.89 14.33 -13.21
C LEU A 16 -18.31 14.75 -11.85
N HIS A 17 -17.32 15.64 -11.83
CA HIS A 17 -16.74 16.16 -10.59
C HIS A 17 -17.77 16.88 -9.72
N GLU A 18 -18.69 17.64 -10.31
CA GLU A 18 -19.76 18.30 -9.56
C GLU A 18 -20.73 17.29 -8.95
N LYS A 19 -21.10 16.24 -9.71
CA LYS A 19 -21.91 15.13 -9.17
C LYS A 19 -21.22 14.43 -8.00
N ILE A 20 -19.93 14.14 -8.12
CA ILE A 20 -19.16 13.50 -7.04
C ILE A 20 -19.08 14.42 -5.81
N ARG A 21 -18.88 15.74 -6.00
CA ARG A 21 -18.86 16.72 -4.91
C ARG A 21 -20.21 16.81 -4.21
N THR A 22 -21.30 16.90 -4.97
CA THR A 22 -22.67 16.92 -4.43
C THR A 22 -22.97 15.65 -3.65
N LEU A 23 -22.57 14.48 -4.18
CA LEU A 23 -22.73 13.20 -3.48
C LEU A 23 -21.89 13.13 -2.20
N ALA A 24 -20.63 13.59 -2.25
CA ALA A 24 -19.74 13.62 -1.10
C ALA A 24 -20.24 14.55 0.02
N SER A 25 -20.93 15.64 -0.32
CA SER A 25 -21.56 16.56 0.63
C SER A 25 -22.92 16.08 1.15
N SER A 26 -23.49 15.02 0.58
CA SER A 26 -24.78 14.47 0.99
C SER A 26 -24.66 13.57 2.24
N LYS A 27 -25.80 13.13 2.78
CA LYS A 27 -25.86 12.13 3.85
C LYS A 27 -25.18 10.80 3.47
N ALA A 28 -25.03 10.50 2.18
CA ALA A 28 -24.35 9.30 1.69
C ALA A 28 -22.83 9.47 1.57
N GLY A 29 -22.32 10.70 1.64
CA GLY A 29 -20.90 11.02 1.50
C GLY A 29 -19.94 10.18 2.36
N PRO A 30 -20.24 9.95 3.66
CA PRO A 30 -19.40 9.12 4.52
C PRO A 30 -19.20 7.68 4.03
N PHE A 31 -20.13 7.13 3.24
CA PHE A 31 -20.07 5.75 2.74
C PHE A 31 -19.43 5.64 1.36
N LEU A 32 -19.25 6.75 0.65
CA LEU A 32 -18.77 6.76 -0.73
C LEU A 32 -17.40 6.08 -0.86
N PHE A 33 -16.48 6.43 0.05
CA PHE A 33 -15.15 5.83 0.08
C PHE A 33 -15.19 4.33 0.36
N ASP A 34 -15.99 3.90 1.34
CA ASP A 34 -16.09 2.49 1.72
C ASP A 34 -16.73 1.65 0.60
N SER A 35 -17.73 2.21 -0.09
CA SER A 35 -18.33 1.59 -1.28
C SER A 35 -17.31 1.44 -2.42
N ILE A 36 -16.56 2.49 -2.75
CA ILE A 36 -15.50 2.41 -3.77
C ILE A 36 -14.43 1.39 -3.39
N LYS A 37 -14.02 1.38 -2.11
CA LYS A 37 -13.04 0.42 -1.61
C LYS A 37 -13.56 -1.01 -1.76
N HIS A 38 -14.82 -1.27 -1.45
CA HIS A 38 -15.44 -2.57 -1.63
C HIS A 38 -15.45 -3.00 -3.12
N GLU A 39 -15.80 -2.10 -4.03
CA GLU A 39 -15.75 -2.37 -5.47
C GLU A 39 -14.33 -2.69 -5.96
N ILE A 40 -13.33 -2.00 -5.43
CA ILE A 40 -11.90 -2.30 -5.68
C ILE A 40 -11.56 -3.73 -5.21
N GLU A 41 -11.99 -4.12 -4.01
CA GLU A 41 -11.77 -5.47 -3.47
C GLU A 41 -12.41 -6.55 -4.36
N VAL A 42 -13.65 -6.33 -4.81
CA VAL A 42 -14.35 -7.23 -5.74
C VAL A 42 -13.58 -7.35 -7.06
N CYS A 43 -13.22 -6.21 -7.67
CA CYS A 43 -12.49 -6.18 -8.94
C CYS A 43 -11.12 -6.88 -8.85
N LEU A 44 -10.37 -6.61 -7.78
CA LEU A 44 -9.04 -7.18 -7.58
C LEU A 44 -9.08 -8.67 -7.21
N THR A 45 -10.13 -9.12 -6.52
CA THR A 45 -10.37 -10.55 -6.29
C THR A 45 -10.65 -11.27 -7.61
N ALA A 46 -11.45 -10.68 -8.49
CA ALA A 46 -11.68 -11.22 -9.83
C ALA A 46 -10.38 -11.22 -10.67
N PHE A 47 -9.55 -10.18 -10.53
CA PHE A 47 -8.24 -10.11 -11.16
C PHE A 47 -7.28 -11.22 -10.67
N LEU A 48 -7.20 -11.46 -9.36
CA LEU A 48 -6.43 -12.58 -8.81
C LEU A 48 -6.84 -13.91 -9.43
N ARG A 49 -8.15 -14.18 -9.53
CA ARG A 49 -8.66 -15.43 -10.13
C ARG A 49 -8.20 -15.60 -11.58
N LYS A 50 -8.13 -14.51 -12.35
CA LYS A 50 -7.58 -14.55 -13.72
C LYS A 50 -6.09 -14.92 -13.72
N LEU A 51 -5.30 -14.32 -12.83
CA LEU A 51 -3.87 -14.63 -12.70
C LEU A 51 -3.61 -16.07 -12.25
N GLN A 52 -4.47 -16.64 -11.40
CA GLN A 52 -4.34 -18.03 -10.94
C GLN A 52 -4.53 -19.07 -12.05
N VAL A 53 -5.17 -18.71 -13.16
CA VAL A 53 -5.32 -19.58 -14.35
C VAL A 53 -4.15 -19.44 -15.32
N VAL A 54 -3.30 -18.41 -15.14
CA VAL A 54 -2.12 -18.21 -15.99
C VAL A 54 -1.09 -19.31 -15.69
N PRO A 55 -0.49 -19.94 -16.72
CA PRO A 55 0.60 -20.90 -16.53
C PRO A 55 1.72 -20.31 -15.68
N ARG A 56 2.24 -21.08 -14.73
CA ARG A 56 3.21 -20.61 -13.73
C ARG A 56 4.44 -19.92 -14.34
N ASN A 57 4.96 -20.45 -15.45
CA ASN A 57 6.10 -19.88 -16.18
C ASN A 57 5.81 -18.56 -16.92
N LYS A 58 4.53 -18.17 -17.07
CA LYS A 58 4.12 -16.90 -17.68
C LYS A 58 3.52 -15.92 -16.67
N LEU A 59 3.48 -16.31 -15.38
CA LEU A 59 2.80 -15.55 -14.35
C LEU A 59 3.48 -14.19 -14.13
N LEU A 60 4.82 -14.15 -14.06
CA LEU A 60 5.56 -12.90 -13.86
C LEU A 60 5.37 -11.93 -15.03
N ASP A 61 5.45 -12.41 -16.27
CA ASP A 61 5.22 -11.57 -17.46
C ASP A 61 3.80 -11.02 -17.50
N SER A 62 2.81 -11.89 -17.24
CA SER A 62 1.39 -11.50 -17.25
C SER A 62 1.10 -10.49 -16.13
N LEU A 63 1.63 -10.73 -14.92
CA LEU A 63 1.48 -9.82 -13.80
C LEU A 63 2.19 -8.48 -14.06
N SER A 64 3.37 -8.50 -14.68
CA SER A 64 4.11 -7.29 -15.07
C SER A 64 3.31 -6.45 -16.05
N SER A 65 2.81 -7.07 -17.12
CA SER A 65 2.00 -6.39 -18.13
C SER A 65 0.72 -5.80 -17.55
N GLU A 66 0.03 -6.54 -16.69
CA GLU A 66 -1.19 -6.04 -16.04
C GLU A 66 -0.88 -4.93 -15.04
N TRP A 67 0.21 -5.05 -14.27
CA TRP A 67 0.65 -3.98 -13.38
C TRP A 67 0.97 -2.70 -14.14
N GLU A 68 1.69 -2.78 -15.26
CA GLU A 68 2.01 -1.61 -16.08
C GLU A 68 0.73 -0.92 -16.58
N ASN A 69 -0.26 -1.69 -17.05
CA ASN A 69 -1.55 -1.14 -17.45
C ASN A 69 -2.30 -0.51 -16.26
N LEU A 70 -2.35 -1.19 -15.11
CA LEU A 70 -2.99 -0.68 -13.90
C LEU A 70 -2.33 0.63 -13.43
N PHE A 71 -1.00 0.68 -13.40
CA PHE A 71 -0.26 1.83 -12.91
C PHE A 71 -0.27 3.01 -13.87
N ARG A 72 -0.18 2.74 -15.18
CA ARG A 72 -0.13 3.78 -16.22
C ARG A 72 -1.49 4.37 -16.57
N HIS A 73 -2.55 3.56 -16.53
CA HIS A 73 -3.87 3.96 -17.02
C HIS A 73 -4.93 3.96 -15.93
N VAL A 74 -5.08 2.86 -15.19
CA VAL A 74 -6.21 2.71 -14.23
C VAL A 74 -6.05 3.64 -13.04
N LEU A 75 -4.89 3.62 -12.37
CA LEU A 75 -4.66 4.45 -11.19
C LEU A 75 -4.76 5.96 -11.49
N PRO A 76 -4.14 6.50 -12.55
CA PRO A 76 -4.31 7.91 -12.91
C PRO A 76 -5.76 8.27 -13.26
N THR A 77 -6.50 7.37 -13.89
CA THR A 77 -7.93 7.59 -14.19
C THR A 77 -8.75 7.65 -12.90
N LEU A 78 -8.49 6.74 -11.95
CA LEU A 78 -9.12 6.78 -10.63
C LEU A 78 -8.76 8.06 -9.86
N ASP A 79 -7.49 8.47 -9.89
CA ASP A 79 -7.04 9.73 -9.29
C ASP A 79 -7.79 10.92 -9.92
N MET A 80 -7.90 10.95 -11.25
CA MET A 80 -8.57 12.02 -11.98
C MET A 80 -10.07 12.11 -11.64
N ILE A 81 -10.77 10.97 -11.58
CA ILE A 81 -12.22 10.93 -11.31
C ILE A 81 -12.51 11.16 -9.81
N LEU A 82 -11.74 10.54 -8.92
CA LEU A 82 -12.09 10.39 -7.50
C LEU A 82 -11.21 11.25 -6.57
N TYR A 83 -10.52 12.28 -7.08
CA TYR A 83 -9.57 13.08 -6.30
C TYR A 83 -10.17 13.70 -5.02
N VAL A 84 -11.47 14.04 -5.04
CA VAL A 84 -12.22 14.61 -3.89
C VAL A 84 -12.66 13.57 -2.87
N VAL A 85 -12.66 12.28 -3.22
CA VAL A 85 -13.11 11.20 -2.33
C VAL A 85 -11.97 10.80 -1.40
N LYS A 86 -12.17 10.99 -0.09
CA LYS A 86 -11.19 10.63 0.95
C LYS A 86 -11.86 9.78 2.03
N GLY A 87 -11.14 8.75 2.48
CA GLY A 87 -11.53 7.93 3.61
C GLY A 87 -11.03 8.49 4.94
N LYS A 88 -11.24 7.72 6.01
CA LYS A 88 -10.70 8.03 7.34
C LYS A 88 -9.18 8.27 7.28
N GLY A 89 -8.71 9.28 8.01
CA GLY A 89 -7.29 9.64 8.01
C GLY A 89 -6.78 10.23 6.68
N SER A 90 -7.67 10.78 5.85
CA SER A 90 -7.35 11.32 4.52
C SER A 90 -6.80 10.29 3.52
N MET A 91 -7.14 9.01 3.71
CA MET A 91 -6.76 7.96 2.77
C MET A 91 -7.39 8.20 1.40
N THR A 92 -6.56 8.23 0.37
CA THR A 92 -7.00 8.41 -1.03
C THR A 92 -7.46 7.08 -1.63
N VAL A 93 -8.27 7.16 -2.69
CA VAL A 93 -8.71 5.95 -3.43
C VAL A 93 -7.51 5.20 -4.02
N ARG A 94 -6.49 5.92 -4.54
CA ARG A 94 -5.23 5.31 -5.00
C ARG A 94 -4.53 4.52 -3.90
N GLN A 95 -4.41 5.09 -2.70
CA GLN A 95 -3.79 4.38 -1.57
C GLN A 95 -4.59 3.13 -1.21
N ALA A 96 -5.92 3.23 -1.14
CA ALA A 96 -6.77 2.07 -0.90
C ALA A 96 -6.58 0.98 -1.97
N PHE A 97 -6.56 1.37 -3.25
CA PHE A 97 -6.30 0.45 -4.36
C PHE A 97 -4.98 -0.29 -4.19
N LEU A 98 -3.90 0.42 -3.90
CA LEU A 98 -2.58 -0.19 -3.75
C LEU A 98 -2.50 -1.11 -2.51
N VAL A 99 -3.14 -0.74 -1.39
CA VAL A 99 -3.25 -1.62 -0.21
C VAL A 99 -4.00 -2.90 -0.56
N VAL A 100 -5.18 -2.78 -1.19
CA VAL A 100 -5.99 -3.95 -1.57
C VAL A 100 -5.24 -4.81 -2.60
N PHE A 101 -4.55 -4.20 -3.58
CA PHE A 101 -3.76 -4.94 -4.55
C PHE A 101 -2.64 -5.76 -3.89
N ARG A 102 -1.92 -5.16 -2.92
CA ARG A 102 -0.91 -5.87 -2.12
C ARG A 102 -1.53 -7.05 -1.34
N ASP A 103 -2.62 -6.80 -0.63
CA ASP A 103 -3.19 -7.73 0.36
C ASP A 103 -4.08 -8.81 -0.26
N ALA A 104 -4.78 -8.50 -1.35
CA ALA A 104 -5.71 -9.39 -2.02
C ALA A 104 -5.10 -10.09 -3.24
N VAL A 105 -4.08 -9.51 -3.88
CA VAL A 105 -3.48 -10.09 -5.10
C VAL A 105 -2.06 -10.58 -4.82
N VAL A 106 -1.13 -9.67 -4.60
CA VAL A 106 0.32 -10.00 -4.58
C VAL A 106 0.67 -11.00 -3.48
N THR A 107 0.13 -10.84 -2.28
CA THR A 107 0.41 -11.79 -1.19
C THR A 107 -0.23 -13.16 -1.35
N LYS A 108 -1.28 -13.26 -2.16
CA LYS A 108 -1.98 -14.53 -2.46
C LYS A 108 -1.35 -15.30 -3.61
N LEU A 109 -0.45 -14.66 -4.37
CA LEU A 109 0.38 -15.31 -5.34
C LEU A 109 1.63 -15.91 -4.67
N ASP A 110 2.07 -17.03 -5.22
CA ASP A 110 3.27 -17.74 -4.79
C ASP A 110 4.48 -17.25 -5.58
N LEU A 111 4.90 -16.02 -5.29
CA LEU A 111 5.98 -15.33 -6.01
C LEU A 111 7.38 -15.66 -5.49
N GLU A 112 7.49 -16.23 -4.28
CA GLU A 112 8.79 -16.47 -3.63
C GLU A 112 9.62 -17.53 -4.37
N ASP A 113 8.96 -18.57 -4.89
CA ASP A 113 9.62 -19.60 -5.69
C ASP A 113 9.98 -19.10 -7.10
N LEU A 114 9.17 -18.17 -7.64
CA LEU A 114 9.37 -17.61 -8.98
C LEU A 114 10.48 -16.55 -9.00
N ILE A 115 10.68 -15.87 -7.89
CA ILE A 115 11.68 -14.83 -7.71
C ILE A 115 12.75 -15.39 -6.78
N ASN A 116 13.72 -16.08 -7.34
CA ASN A 116 14.84 -16.68 -6.60
C ASN A 116 16.18 -16.21 -7.19
N GLU A 117 17.30 -16.62 -6.60
CA GLU A 117 18.63 -16.15 -7.02
C GLU A 117 18.96 -16.47 -8.49
N GLU A 118 18.49 -17.61 -9.00
CA GLU A 118 18.73 -18.06 -10.38
C GLU A 118 17.88 -17.26 -11.36
N THR A 119 16.60 -17.03 -11.02
CA THR A 119 15.63 -16.38 -11.92
C THR A 119 15.57 -14.86 -11.79
N ARG A 120 16.26 -14.25 -10.81
CA ARG A 120 16.19 -12.80 -10.54
C ARG A 120 16.51 -11.92 -11.76
N HIS A 121 17.34 -12.42 -12.68
CA HIS A 121 17.75 -11.73 -13.89
C HIS A 121 16.69 -11.78 -15.00
N GLU A 122 15.77 -12.74 -14.91
CA GLU A 122 14.65 -12.92 -15.84
C GLU A 122 13.38 -12.21 -15.38
N VAL A 123 13.38 -11.66 -14.16
CA VAL A 123 12.20 -10.98 -13.60
C VAL A 123 11.93 -9.68 -14.36
N PRO A 124 10.72 -9.49 -14.93
CA PRO A 124 10.36 -8.27 -15.64
C PRO A 124 10.48 -7.01 -14.76
N GLU A 125 10.95 -5.91 -15.34
CA GLU A 125 11.10 -4.63 -14.62
C GLU A 125 9.80 -4.10 -14.03
N GLY A 126 8.65 -4.39 -14.65
CA GLY A 126 7.35 -4.05 -14.09
C GLY A 126 7.08 -4.73 -12.74
N ILE A 127 7.60 -5.94 -12.50
CA ILE A 127 7.50 -6.61 -11.18
C ILE A 127 8.37 -5.90 -10.14
N ARG A 128 9.61 -5.51 -10.51
CA ARG A 128 10.51 -4.75 -9.63
C ARG A 128 9.86 -3.41 -9.23
N HIS A 129 9.34 -2.69 -10.23
CA HIS A 129 8.60 -1.45 -10.02
C HIS A 129 7.37 -1.66 -9.12
N MET A 130 6.57 -2.70 -9.38
CA MET A 130 5.39 -3.05 -8.59
C MET A 130 5.71 -3.25 -7.11
N LEU A 131 6.66 -4.14 -6.81
CA LEU A 131 7.00 -4.48 -5.42
C LEU A 131 7.55 -3.27 -4.66
N LEU A 132 8.36 -2.44 -5.32
CA LEU A 132 8.86 -1.19 -4.76
C LEU A 132 7.73 -0.22 -4.41
N ILE A 133 6.76 -0.04 -5.31
CA ILE A 133 5.61 0.82 -5.04
C ILE A 133 4.80 0.26 -3.86
N LEU A 134 4.48 -1.03 -3.86
CA LEU A 134 3.64 -1.65 -2.84
C LEU A 134 4.29 -1.71 -1.45
N TYR A 135 5.61 -1.89 -1.37
CA TYR A 135 6.35 -1.86 -0.10
C TYR A 135 6.31 -0.47 0.57
N ASN A 136 6.20 0.58 -0.24
CA ASN A 136 6.12 1.98 0.22
C ASN A 136 4.71 2.45 0.57
N VAL A 137 3.68 1.65 0.30
CA VAL A 137 2.31 1.94 0.74
C VAL A 137 2.22 1.89 2.26
N SER A 138 1.32 2.70 2.82
CA SER A 138 1.06 2.76 4.27
C SER A 138 0.78 1.37 4.84
N ASP A 139 1.31 1.13 6.04
CA ASP A 139 1.12 -0.09 6.79
C ASP A 139 1.12 0.24 8.29
N SER A 140 0.74 -0.73 9.12
CA SER A 140 0.89 -0.60 10.57
C SER A 140 2.37 -0.51 10.98
N TYR A 141 2.61 0.06 12.16
CA TYR A 141 3.86 -0.14 12.89
C TYR A 141 3.56 -0.94 14.17
N PRO A 142 4.19 -2.10 14.40
CA PRO A 142 5.20 -2.76 13.54
C PRO A 142 4.62 -3.21 12.18
N PRO A 143 5.48 -3.42 11.16
CA PRO A 143 5.03 -3.87 9.84
C PRO A 143 4.20 -5.15 9.89
N SER A 144 3.19 -5.23 9.05
CA SER A 144 2.35 -6.41 8.90
C SER A 144 3.15 -7.59 8.32
N LYS A 145 2.66 -8.82 8.53
CA LYS A 145 3.21 -10.01 7.87
C LYS A 145 3.25 -9.87 6.35
N THR A 146 2.23 -9.22 5.78
CA THR A 146 2.16 -8.89 4.36
C THR A 146 3.36 -8.05 3.92
N LYS A 147 3.67 -6.97 4.65
CA LYS A 147 4.80 -6.10 4.29
C LYS A 147 6.15 -6.80 4.45
N LEU A 148 6.30 -7.65 5.46
CA LEU A 148 7.50 -8.48 5.63
C LEU A 148 7.65 -9.51 4.51
N LYS A 149 6.55 -10.08 3.99
CA LYS A 149 6.58 -10.95 2.80
C LYS A 149 7.10 -10.17 1.57
N LEU A 150 6.63 -8.94 1.37
CA LEU A 150 7.15 -8.07 0.30
C LEU A 150 8.62 -7.71 0.50
N GLU A 151 9.05 -7.50 1.74
CA GLU A 151 10.45 -7.26 2.08
C GLU A 151 11.35 -8.41 1.60
N GLY A 152 10.96 -9.65 1.89
CA GLY A 152 11.70 -10.83 1.43
C GLY A 152 11.72 -10.99 -0.09
N LEU A 153 10.66 -10.61 -0.81
CA LEU A 153 10.67 -10.59 -2.28
C LEU A 153 11.63 -9.53 -2.83
N LEU A 154 11.61 -8.33 -2.26
CA LEU A 154 12.50 -7.24 -2.66
C LEU A 154 13.96 -7.54 -2.34
N ALA A 155 14.24 -8.18 -1.22
CA ALA A 155 15.58 -8.61 -0.82
C ALA A 155 16.27 -9.51 -1.86
N ARG A 156 15.48 -10.34 -2.57
CA ARG A 156 15.97 -11.20 -3.66
C ARG A 156 16.22 -10.46 -4.97
N LEU A 157 15.48 -9.36 -5.22
CA LEU A 157 15.53 -8.60 -6.48
C LEU A 157 16.51 -7.43 -6.47
N LEU A 158 16.68 -6.81 -5.30
CA LEU A 158 17.41 -5.56 -5.13
C LEU A 158 18.63 -5.80 -4.24
N VAL A 159 19.80 -5.46 -4.78
CA VAL A 159 21.07 -5.61 -4.07
C VAL A 159 21.84 -4.30 -4.21
N PRO A 160 22.18 -3.61 -3.10
CA PRO A 160 21.74 -3.87 -1.72
C PRO A 160 20.28 -3.42 -1.47
N PHE A 161 19.62 -4.02 -0.49
CA PHE A 161 18.27 -3.61 -0.05
C PHE A 161 18.21 -3.45 1.47
N LEU A 162 17.63 -2.34 1.95
CA LEU A 162 17.47 -2.07 3.39
C LEU A 162 15.99 -2.13 3.77
N GLY A 163 15.63 -3.09 4.60
CA GLY A 163 14.28 -3.34 5.10
C GLY A 163 14.14 -3.12 6.60
N PHE A 164 12.97 -3.48 7.14
CA PHE A 164 12.70 -3.47 8.57
C PHE A 164 13.55 -4.50 9.34
N GLN A 165 13.82 -5.67 8.77
CA GLN A 165 14.59 -6.72 9.42
C GLN A 165 16.10 -6.52 9.30
N GLY A 166 16.58 -5.69 8.36
CA GLY A 166 18.01 -5.47 8.18
C GLY A 166 18.44 -5.07 6.77
N LEU A 167 19.75 -5.12 6.55
CA LEU A 167 20.39 -5.00 5.24
C LEU A 167 20.48 -6.37 4.58
N TYR A 168 20.03 -6.45 3.33
CA TYR A 168 20.01 -7.65 2.49
C TYR A 168 20.97 -7.51 1.31
N GLU A 169 21.61 -8.62 0.95
CA GLU A 169 22.58 -8.70 -0.15
C GLU A 169 22.18 -9.77 -1.19
N GLY A 170 20.89 -9.82 -1.55
CA GLY A 170 20.37 -10.73 -2.59
C GLY A 170 19.72 -11.99 -2.04
N THR A 171 19.84 -12.25 -0.75
CA THR A 171 19.21 -13.37 -0.05
C THR A 171 17.95 -12.90 0.70
N PRO A 172 17.00 -13.81 1.01
CA PRO A 172 15.82 -13.46 1.80
C PRO A 172 16.12 -13.24 3.29
N GLU A 173 17.34 -13.50 3.74
CA GLU A 173 17.78 -13.26 5.11
C GLU A 173 18.71 -12.05 5.15
N PRO A 174 18.56 -11.14 6.12
CA PRO A 174 19.42 -9.96 6.20
C PRO A 174 20.84 -10.35 6.62
N THR A 175 21.84 -9.92 5.82
CA THR A 175 23.27 -10.00 6.17
C THR A 175 23.56 -9.25 7.47
N VAL A 176 22.94 -8.06 7.64
CA VAL A 176 23.05 -7.27 8.87
C VAL A 176 21.67 -7.07 9.46
N LYS A 177 21.40 -7.67 10.62
CA LYS A 177 20.10 -7.59 11.31
C LYS A 177 19.87 -6.20 11.90
N SER A 178 18.65 -5.69 11.72
CA SER A 178 18.17 -4.46 12.35
C SER A 178 17.77 -4.71 13.80
N ALA A 179 17.96 -3.70 14.66
CA ALA A 179 17.41 -3.70 16.01
C ALA A 179 15.92 -3.29 16.06
N GLU A 180 15.35 -2.77 14.96
CA GLU A 180 13.96 -2.31 14.90
C GLU A 180 12.92 -3.38 15.31
N PRO A 181 13.03 -4.66 14.91
CA PRO A 181 12.13 -5.71 15.37
C PRO A 181 12.13 -5.88 16.88
N GLU A 182 13.31 -5.82 17.53
CA GLU A 182 13.42 -5.92 18.98
C GLU A 182 12.83 -4.70 19.68
N VAL A 183 13.14 -3.50 19.17
CA VAL A 183 12.59 -2.24 19.70
C VAL A 183 11.06 -2.22 19.57
N ALA A 184 10.54 -2.70 18.45
CA ALA A 184 9.11 -2.87 18.21
C ALA A 184 8.47 -3.86 19.20
N ALA A 185 9.13 -4.99 19.48
CA ALA A 185 8.63 -6.00 20.41
C ALA A 185 8.60 -5.48 21.86
N ARG A 186 9.63 -4.75 22.29
CA ARG A 186 9.73 -4.16 23.64
C ARG A 186 8.70 -3.05 23.92
N ARG A 187 8.07 -2.50 22.88
CA ARG A 187 7.09 -1.41 22.97
C ARG A 187 5.64 -1.83 23.01
N LYS A 188 5.35 -3.13 23.09
CA LYS A 188 4.03 -3.56 23.53
C LYS A 188 3.87 -3.10 24.98
N SER A 189 3.07 -2.04 25.19
CA SER A 189 2.65 -1.62 26.53
C SER A 189 2.00 -2.78 27.29
N ALA A 190 1.95 -2.70 28.61
CA ALA A 190 1.28 -3.67 29.48
C ALA A 190 -0.17 -3.99 29.06
N ASP A 191 -0.83 -3.08 28.33
CA ASP A 191 -2.20 -3.21 27.81
C ASP A 191 -2.32 -3.78 26.39
N GLY A 192 -1.23 -4.25 25.78
CA GLY A 192 -1.26 -4.90 24.46
C GLY A 192 -1.58 -3.98 23.26
N VAL A 193 -1.75 -2.67 23.49
CA VAL A 193 -1.99 -1.69 22.44
C VAL A 193 -0.66 -1.24 21.81
N PRO A 194 -0.47 -1.39 20.48
CA PRO A 194 0.71 -0.88 19.79
C PRO A 194 0.77 0.66 19.93
N LEU A 195 1.83 1.19 20.55
CA LEU A 195 2.10 2.62 20.53
C LEU A 195 2.49 3.04 19.10
N PRO A 196 1.76 3.95 18.44
CA PRO A 196 2.08 4.35 17.08
C PRO A 196 3.39 5.15 17.05
N ARG A 197 4.44 4.58 16.44
CA ARG A 197 5.54 5.40 15.93
C ARG A 197 5.14 5.87 14.52
N LYS A 198 5.02 7.19 14.34
CA LYS A 198 5.00 7.79 13.00
C LYS A 198 6.41 7.62 12.43
N LEU A 199 6.59 6.75 11.43
CA LEU A 199 7.85 6.65 10.68
C LEU A 199 8.12 8.03 10.05
N SER A 200 9.02 8.81 10.63
CA SER A 200 9.57 10.00 10.00
C SER A 200 10.50 9.55 8.87
N ARG A 201 9.93 9.27 7.70
CA ARG A 201 10.72 9.12 6.47
C ARG A 201 11.12 10.50 5.95
N PRO A 202 12.30 10.67 5.33
CA PRO A 202 12.82 11.97 4.89
C PRO A 202 11.94 12.74 3.89
N MET A 203 10.86 12.16 3.35
CA MET A 203 9.97 12.79 2.36
C MET A 203 8.48 12.52 2.63
N SER A 204 8.10 12.12 3.85
CA SER A 204 6.69 12.00 4.22
C SER A 204 6.15 13.39 4.58
N SER A 205 5.41 14.02 3.67
CA SER A 205 4.64 15.25 3.93
C SER A 205 3.40 14.95 4.78
N GLN A 206 3.54 14.23 5.89
CA GLN A 206 2.48 14.16 6.89
C GLN A 206 2.61 15.39 7.80
N PRO A 207 1.53 16.18 7.99
CA PRO A 207 1.57 17.30 8.92
C PRO A 207 1.94 16.75 10.29
N ARG A 208 3.01 17.31 10.88
CA ARG A 208 3.30 17.14 12.30
C ARG A 208 2.04 17.60 13.05
N GLN A 209 1.25 16.66 13.57
CA GLN A 209 0.34 17.02 14.66
C GLN A 209 1.24 17.45 15.81
N ILE A 210 1.34 18.76 15.99
CA ILE A 210 1.90 19.35 17.19
C ILE A 210 0.99 18.85 18.31
N GLU A 211 1.53 18.03 19.21
CA GLU A 211 0.82 17.64 20.44
C GLU A 211 0.35 18.94 21.10
N THR A 212 -0.97 19.08 21.24
CA THR A 212 -1.50 20.29 21.88
C THR A 212 -1.02 20.33 23.33
N LEU A 213 -0.87 21.53 23.90
CA LEU A 213 -0.48 21.68 25.31
C LEU A 213 -1.36 20.84 26.25
N HIS A 214 -2.62 20.64 25.87
CA HIS A 214 -3.57 19.78 26.58
C HIS A 214 -3.16 18.30 26.59
N GLU A 215 -2.71 17.76 25.46
CA GLU A 215 -2.23 16.38 25.38
C GLU A 215 -0.93 16.18 26.16
N LEU A 216 -0.02 17.14 26.12
CA LEU A 216 1.20 17.13 26.93
C LEU A 216 0.87 17.14 28.43
N PHE A 217 -0.10 17.96 28.83
CA PHE A 217 -0.55 18.06 30.22
C PHE A 217 -1.20 16.76 30.71
N LEU A 218 -2.11 16.16 29.93
CA LEU A 218 -2.76 14.89 30.28
C LEU A 218 -1.75 13.72 30.33
N THR A 219 -0.69 13.78 29.54
CA THR A 219 0.38 12.78 29.55
C THR A 219 1.30 12.95 30.75
N ALA A 220 1.54 14.19 31.19
CA ALA A 220 2.29 14.49 32.40
C ALA A 220 1.56 14.02 33.67
N LEU A 221 0.23 14.24 33.74
CA LEU A 221 -0.59 13.79 34.86
C LEU A 221 -0.63 12.25 34.98
N ARG A 222 -0.69 11.53 33.85
CA ARG A 222 -0.67 10.06 33.84
C ARG A 222 0.64 9.43 34.32
N LYS A 223 1.72 10.21 34.44
CA LYS A 223 3.05 9.74 34.88
C LYS A 223 3.35 9.99 36.36
N GLN A 224 2.43 10.61 37.11
CA GLN A 224 2.54 10.75 38.56
C GLN A 224 1.69 9.63 39.20
N PRO A 225 2.29 8.63 39.87
CA PRO A 225 1.53 7.51 40.43
C PRO A 225 0.94 7.80 41.83
N ASP A 226 0.99 9.04 42.32
CA ASP A 226 0.45 9.40 43.63
C ASP A 226 -0.46 10.64 43.52
N PHE A 227 -1.72 10.39 43.16
CA PHE A 227 -2.94 10.99 43.73
C PHE A 227 -4.13 10.07 43.45
#